data_AF-A0A1I0FAU9-F1
#
_entry.id   AF-A0A1I0FAU9-F1
#
_cell.length_a   1.000
_cell.length_b   1.000
_cell.length_c   1.000
_cell.angle_alpha   90.00
_cell.angle_beta   90.00
_cell.angle_gamma   90.00
#
_symmetry.space_group_name_H-M   'P 1'
#
loop_
_entity.id
_entity.type
_entity.pdbx_description
1 polymer ?
#
loop_
_entity_poly.entity_id
_entity_poly.type
_entity_poly.pdbx_seq_one_letter_code
_entity_poly.pdbx_strand_id
1 'polypeptide(L)'
;MGNNEEKSQVADVDRSLYDFRYEEKDAYRIESGLTPEIVRQISEEKHDPDWMLDFRLKSLEIYNRLEVPDWGPSIAGLDMENVATYVKPNTKMAASWDEVPDDIKDTFERLGIPEAERKSLAGVGAQYDSELVYHNVKDEVSQMGVVYTDMESALTGEYADMVKEHFMKLVPPTDHKFAALHGAVWSGGSFVYVPKGVHLEIPLQSYFRLNAKGAGQFEHTLIIVDEDAYLHFIEGCSAPHYNVANLHAGCVELYVAKGAKLRYSTIENWSKNMYNLNTKRAKVEEGGTIEWVSGSFGSHVSYLYPMSILNGKGARADFTGITFAGKGQNLDTGAKVVMNAPDTSSSISTKSISKDGGVSTYRSSVVITNKAKGAKSSVSCQSLMLDAISRSDTIPAMDVRTMDADVGHEAKIGRISDEAVFYLMSRGVSEEDARAMIVSGFADNVSKELPLEYAVEMNNLIRLEMKGSIG
;
A
#
# COMPACT_ATOMS: atom_id res chain seq x y z
N MET A 1 36.40 -40.49 -6.95
CA MET A 1 35.27 -40.60 -7.88
C MET A 1 34.15 -41.35 -7.17
N GLY A 2 33.10 -40.64 -6.79
CA GLY A 2 31.89 -41.14 -6.16
C GLY A 2 30.96 -39.95 -6.02
N ASN A 3 29.92 -39.92 -6.85
CA ASN A 3 29.12 -38.75 -7.22
C ASN A 3 28.40 -38.08 -6.05
N ASN A 4 28.51 -36.75 -6.03
CA ASN A 4 27.51 -35.81 -5.52
C ASN A 4 26.18 -36.04 -6.24
N GLU A 5 25.09 -36.16 -5.48
CA GLU A 5 23.76 -35.69 -5.86
C GLU A 5 22.88 -35.65 -4.59
N GLU A 6 23.24 -34.78 -3.63
CA GLU A 6 22.24 -34.27 -2.69
C GLU A 6 21.33 -33.32 -3.45
N LYS A 7 20.16 -33.83 -3.85
CA LYS A 7 19.05 -33.04 -4.38
C LYS A 7 18.65 -32.02 -3.33
N SER A 8 19.05 -30.76 -3.51
CA SER A 8 18.49 -29.61 -2.80
C SER A 8 17.04 -29.39 -3.24
N GLN A 9 16.11 -30.16 -2.66
CA GLN A 9 14.73 -29.72 -2.60
C GLN A 9 14.69 -28.58 -1.57
N VAL A 10 14.80 -27.35 -2.07
CA VAL A 10 14.41 -26.15 -1.32
C VAL A 10 12.93 -26.35 -1.01
N ALA A 11 12.62 -26.72 0.23
CA ALA A 11 11.24 -26.74 0.70
C ALA A 11 10.73 -25.30 0.64
N ASP A 12 9.69 -25.05 -0.16
CA ASP A 12 9.00 -23.77 -0.16
C ASP A 12 8.61 -23.41 1.28
N VAL A 13 8.90 -22.17 1.67
CA VAL A 13 8.52 -21.64 2.97
C VAL A 13 7.00 -21.82 3.15
N ASP A 14 6.57 -22.43 4.26
CA ASP A 14 5.17 -22.68 4.58
C ASP A 14 4.40 -21.36 4.73
N ARG A 15 3.81 -20.92 3.60
CA ARG A 15 2.91 -19.77 3.47
C ARG A 15 1.43 -20.19 3.54
N SER A 16 1.10 -21.36 4.07
CA SER A 16 -0.27 -21.90 4.09
C SER A 16 -1.31 -20.96 4.71
N LEU A 17 -0.90 -20.09 5.65
CA LEU A 17 -1.75 -19.04 6.22
C LEU A 17 -2.17 -17.97 5.20
N TYR A 18 -1.41 -17.73 4.13
CA TYR A 18 -1.69 -16.67 3.15
C TYR A 18 -2.01 -17.22 1.75
N ASP A 19 -1.49 -18.40 1.40
CA ASP A 19 -1.57 -18.99 0.06
C ASP A 19 -2.76 -19.94 -0.14
N PHE A 20 -3.64 -20.06 0.86
CA PHE A 20 -4.89 -20.81 0.72
C PHE A 20 -5.84 -20.12 -0.27
N ARG A 21 -6.63 -20.93 -0.98
CA ARG A 21 -7.55 -20.49 -2.04
C ARG A 21 -8.82 -21.31 -1.97
N TYR A 22 -9.92 -20.70 -2.38
CA TYR A 22 -11.18 -21.38 -2.64
C TYR A 22 -11.38 -21.46 -4.16
N GLU A 23 -12.06 -22.52 -4.64
CA GLU A 23 -12.45 -22.61 -6.06
C GLU A 23 -13.41 -21.47 -6.39
N GLU A 24 -13.12 -20.74 -7.48
CA GLU A 24 -13.97 -19.68 -8.01
C GLU A 24 -15.29 -20.29 -8.50
N LYS A 25 -16.36 -20.19 -7.70
CA LYS A 25 -17.71 -20.61 -8.08
C LYS A 25 -18.51 -19.38 -8.48
N ASP A 26 -18.92 -19.33 -9.75
CA ASP A 26 -19.93 -18.41 -10.28
C ASP A 26 -19.60 -16.89 -10.20
N ALA A 27 -18.31 -16.50 -10.25
CA ALA A 27 -17.93 -15.08 -10.35
C ALA A 27 -18.18 -14.51 -11.76
N TYR A 28 -18.71 -13.28 -11.85
CA TYR A 28 -18.86 -12.57 -13.12
C TYR A 28 -17.54 -11.90 -13.49
N ARG A 29 -17.05 -12.19 -14.71
CA ARG A 29 -15.77 -11.69 -15.21
C ARG A 29 -15.96 -11.04 -16.56
N ILE A 30 -15.54 -9.78 -16.67
CA ILE A 30 -15.43 -9.11 -17.98
C ILE A 30 -14.20 -9.67 -18.71
N GLU A 31 -14.30 -9.76 -20.04
CA GLU A 31 -13.18 -10.23 -20.87
C GLU A 31 -11.89 -9.46 -20.57
N SER A 32 -10.75 -10.15 -20.62
CA SER A 32 -9.45 -9.54 -20.38
C SER A 32 -9.12 -8.48 -21.45
N GLY A 33 -8.30 -7.51 -21.06
CA GLY A 33 -7.90 -6.40 -21.93
C GLY A 33 -8.53 -5.08 -21.53
N LEU A 34 -8.31 -4.06 -22.37
CA LEU A 34 -8.66 -2.69 -22.05
C LEU A 34 -9.17 -1.97 -23.30
N THR A 35 -10.49 -1.98 -23.51
CA THR A 35 -11.16 -1.38 -24.66
C THR A 35 -12.25 -0.41 -24.22
N PRO A 36 -12.70 0.52 -25.10
CA PRO A 36 -13.84 1.39 -24.79
C PRO A 36 -15.12 0.62 -24.46
N GLU A 37 -15.32 -0.55 -25.06
CA GLU A 37 -16.46 -1.43 -24.81
C GLU A 37 -16.41 -2.02 -23.39
N ILE A 38 -15.25 -2.51 -22.96
CA ILE A 38 -15.02 -2.99 -21.59
C ILE A 38 -15.27 -1.86 -20.58
N VAL A 39 -14.75 -0.66 -20.85
CA VAL A 39 -14.96 0.51 -19.96
C VAL A 39 -16.44 0.86 -19.83
N ARG A 40 -17.20 0.83 -20.94
CA ARG A 40 -18.65 1.06 -20.90
C ARG A 40 -19.38 -0.04 -20.11
N GLN A 41 -18.99 -1.30 -20.28
CA GLN A 41 -19.56 -2.41 -19.52
C GLN A 41 -19.31 -2.27 -18.02
N ILE A 42 -18.09 -1.92 -17.61
CA ILE A 42 -17.76 -1.63 -16.20
C ILE A 42 -18.67 -0.52 -15.67
N SER A 43 -18.80 0.57 -16.43
CA SER A 43 -19.60 1.72 -16.02
C SER A 43 -21.08 1.40 -15.88
N GLU A 44 -21.63 0.59 -16.78
CA GLU A 44 -23.02 0.11 -16.75
C GLU A 44 -23.26 -0.82 -15.55
N GLU A 45 -22.39 -1.80 -15.32
CA GLU A 45 -22.50 -2.73 -14.18
C GLU A 45 -22.39 -2.01 -12.83
N LYS A 46 -21.55 -0.96 -12.75
CA LYS A 46 -21.37 -0.14 -11.55
C LYS A 46 -22.40 0.98 -11.40
N HIS A 47 -23.32 1.13 -12.36
CA HIS A 47 -24.34 2.18 -12.34
C HIS A 47 -23.74 3.59 -12.17
N ASP A 48 -22.62 3.84 -12.83
CA ASP A 48 -21.90 5.10 -12.75
C ASP A 48 -22.77 6.28 -13.23
N PRO A 49 -22.60 7.49 -12.65
CA PRO A 49 -23.15 8.71 -13.23
C PRO A 49 -22.45 9.07 -14.55
N ASP A 50 -23.14 9.78 -15.45
CA ASP A 50 -22.63 10.14 -16.80
C ASP A 50 -21.21 10.73 -16.80
N TRP A 51 -20.90 11.58 -15.82
CA TRP A 51 -19.59 12.22 -15.73
C TRP A 51 -18.46 11.24 -15.45
N MET A 52 -18.75 10.13 -14.74
CA MET A 52 -17.77 9.09 -14.42
C MET A 52 -17.48 8.24 -15.66
N LEU A 53 -18.50 7.89 -16.46
CA LEU A 53 -18.28 7.23 -17.75
C LEU A 53 -17.37 8.07 -18.67
N ASP A 54 -17.67 9.36 -18.80
CA ASP A 54 -16.85 10.30 -19.57
C ASP A 54 -15.41 10.37 -19.03
N PHE A 55 -15.25 10.35 -17.71
CA PHE A 55 -13.95 10.36 -17.05
C PHE A 55 -13.15 9.08 -17.34
N ARG A 56 -13.79 7.91 -17.25
CA ARG A 56 -13.16 6.62 -17.55
C ARG A 56 -12.69 6.54 -19.01
N LEU A 57 -13.53 6.96 -19.95
CA LEU A 57 -13.18 6.97 -21.39
C LEU A 57 -12.01 7.92 -21.70
N LYS A 58 -11.98 9.11 -21.08
CA LYS A 58 -10.84 10.03 -21.21
C LYS A 58 -9.57 9.45 -20.60
N SER A 59 -9.67 8.76 -19.47
CA SER A 59 -8.54 8.10 -18.82
C SER A 59 -7.97 6.99 -19.71
N LEU A 60 -8.84 6.23 -20.39
CA LEU A 60 -8.43 5.25 -21.39
C LEU A 60 -7.68 5.88 -22.58
N GLU A 61 -8.17 7.01 -23.10
CA GLU A 61 -7.47 7.74 -24.16
C GLU A 61 -6.07 8.17 -23.72
N ILE A 62 -5.94 8.70 -22.50
CA ILE A 62 -4.66 9.09 -21.92
C ILE A 62 -3.74 7.87 -21.75
N TYR A 63 -4.26 6.75 -21.26
CA TYR A 63 -3.51 5.50 -21.11
C TYR A 63 -2.90 5.02 -22.43
N ASN A 64 -3.69 5.05 -23.51
CA ASN A 64 -3.25 4.62 -24.84
C ASN A 64 -2.18 5.55 -25.44
N ARG A 65 -2.15 6.83 -25.03
CA ARG A 65 -1.16 7.80 -25.49
C ARG A 65 0.14 7.78 -24.67
N LEU A 66 0.06 7.51 -23.37
CA LEU A 66 1.23 7.53 -22.49
C LEU A 66 2.10 6.29 -22.68
N GLU A 67 3.41 6.47 -22.67
CA GLU A 67 4.39 5.38 -22.64
C GLU A 67 4.78 5.04 -21.20
N VAL A 68 5.24 3.81 -20.98
CA VAL A 68 5.83 3.41 -19.70
C VAL A 68 7.25 3.98 -19.65
N PRO A 69 7.64 4.69 -18.58
CA PRO A 69 9.00 5.21 -18.47
C PRO A 69 10.03 4.08 -18.23
N ASP A 70 11.27 4.29 -18.64
CA ASP A 70 12.33 3.26 -18.74
C ASP A 70 13.36 3.29 -17.58
N TRP A 71 13.09 4.04 -16.51
CA TRP A 71 14.06 4.28 -15.43
C TRP A 71 13.98 3.30 -14.25
N GLY A 72 12.90 2.53 -14.13
CA GLY A 72 12.64 1.64 -12.98
C GLY A 72 12.82 0.15 -13.29
N PRO A 73 12.53 -0.75 -12.32
CA PRO A 73 12.48 -2.19 -12.54
C PRO A 73 11.63 -2.57 -13.75
N SER A 74 12.09 -3.52 -14.56
CA SER A 74 11.35 -3.91 -15.77
C SER A 74 9.97 -4.47 -15.43
N ILE A 75 8.95 -3.98 -16.12
CA ILE A 75 7.59 -4.54 -16.11
C ILE A 75 7.25 -5.24 -17.42
N ALA A 76 8.26 -5.65 -18.21
CA ALA A 76 8.04 -6.26 -19.52
C ALA A 76 7.25 -7.59 -19.47
N GLY A 77 7.17 -8.23 -18.31
CA GLY A 77 6.33 -9.41 -18.10
C GLY A 77 4.87 -9.10 -17.75
N LEU A 78 4.48 -7.83 -17.64
CA LEU A 78 3.09 -7.41 -17.46
C LEU A 78 2.45 -7.19 -18.82
N ASP A 79 1.46 -8.01 -19.15
CA ASP A 79 0.65 -7.88 -20.36
C ASP A 79 -0.80 -7.59 -19.99
N MET A 80 -1.24 -6.38 -20.30
CA MET A 80 -2.59 -5.91 -19.98
C MET A 80 -3.69 -6.62 -20.78
N GLU A 81 -3.39 -7.20 -21.94
CA GLU A 81 -4.37 -8.00 -22.69
C GLU A 81 -4.77 -9.27 -21.92
N ASN A 82 -3.89 -9.73 -21.03
CA ASN A 82 -4.09 -10.94 -20.22
C ASN A 82 -4.62 -10.65 -18.80
N VAL A 83 -4.76 -9.38 -18.43
CA VAL A 83 -5.30 -8.96 -17.13
C VAL A 83 -6.80 -8.72 -17.27
N ALA A 84 -7.61 -9.40 -16.45
CA ALA A 84 -9.02 -9.05 -16.31
C ALA A 84 -9.15 -7.78 -15.48
N THR A 85 -9.75 -6.75 -16.07
CA THR A 85 -9.84 -5.42 -15.46
C THR A 85 -10.96 -5.33 -14.42
N TYR A 86 -11.90 -6.27 -14.42
CA TYR A 86 -13.00 -6.31 -13.46
C TYR A 86 -13.45 -7.75 -13.22
N VAL A 87 -13.48 -8.14 -11.94
CA VAL A 87 -14.01 -9.43 -11.48
C VAL A 87 -14.94 -9.20 -10.30
N LYS A 88 -16.22 -9.47 -10.53
CA LYS A 88 -17.27 -9.33 -9.52
C LYS A 88 -17.42 -10.63 -8.74
N PRO A 89 -17.17 -10.63 -7.41
CA PRO A 89 -17.41 -11.81 -6.60
C PRO A 89 -18.91 -12.13 -6.56
N ASN A 90 -19.27 -13.41 -6.41
CA ASN A 90 -20.67 -13.82 -6.26
C ASN A 90 -21.20 -13.58 -4.84
N THR A 91 -21.01 -12.35 -4.33
CA THR A 91 -21.54 -11.93 -3.04
C THR A 91 -22.01 -10.49 -3.12
N LYS A 92 -23.00 -10.15 -2.28
CA LYS A 92 -23.40 -8.76 -2.07
C LYS A 92 -22.64 -8.20 -0.87
N MET A 93 -22.47 -6.88 -0.86
CA MET A 93 -21.97 -6.18 0.31
C MET A 93 -22.90 -6.45 1.51
N ALA A 94 -22.30 -6.89 2.63
CA ALA A 94 -22.99 -7.17 3.87
C ALA A 94 -22.55 -6.20 4.97
N ALA A 95 -23.50 -5.77 5.81
CA ALA A 95 -23.24 -4.93 6.97
C ALA A 95 -22.99 -5.74 8.26
N SER A 96 -23.33 -7.03 8.25
CA SER A 96 -23.13 -7.95 9.37
C SER A 96 -22.19 -9.08 8.98
N TRP A 97 -21.28 -9.44 9.89
CA TRP A 97 -20.34 -10.54 9.68
C TRP A 97 -21.08 -11.84 9.36
N ASP A 98 -22.22 -12.10 10.02
CA ASP A 98 -23.01 -13.32 9.84
C ASP A 98 -23.57 -13.48 8.43
N GLU A 99 -23.71 -12.39 7.67
CA GLU A 99 -24.27 -12.37 6.32
C GLU A 99 -23.20 -12.61 5.22
N VAL A 100 -21.91 -12.55 5.58
CA VAL A 100 -20.81 -12.83 4.65
C VAL A 100 -20.75 -14.34 4.33
N PRO A 101 -20.50 -14.77 3.07
CA PRO A 101 -20.29 -16.18 2.73
C PRO A 101 -19.17 -16.86 3.54
N ASP A 102 -19.35 -18.15 3.85
CA ASP A 102 -18.46 -18.89 4.77
C ASP A 102 -17.00 -19.00 4.27
N ASP A 103 -16.79 -19.13 2.95
CA ASP A 103 -15.46 -19.15 2.33
C ASP A 103 -14.71 -17.81 2.49
N ILE A 104 -15.44 -16.70 2.40
CA ILE A 104 -14.91 -15.36 2.64
C ILE A 104 -14.69 -15.14 4.15
N LYS A 105 -15.60 -15.59 5.02
CA LYS A 105 -15.44 -15.53 6.49
C LYS A 105 -14.19 -16.27 6.94
N ASP A 106 -14.03 -17.52 6.54
CA ASP A 106 -12.86 -18.34 6.87
C ASP A 106 -11.56 -17.65 6.45
N THR A 107 -11.57 -17.00 5.29
CA THR A 107 -10.41 -16.27 4.76
C THR A 107 -9.97 -15.18 5.73
N PHE A 108 -10.91 -14.34 6.14
CA PHE A 108 -10.67 -13.19 6.98
C PHE A 108 -10.53 -13.54 8.47
N GLU A 109 -11.14 -14.63 8.94
CA GLU A 109 -10.90 -15.19 10.27
C GLU A 109 -9.45 -15.63 10.43
N ARG A 110 -8.87 -16.27 9.40
CA ARG A 110 -7.43 -16.63 9.39
C ARG A 110 -6.53 -15.40 9.39
N LEU A 111 -6.98 -14.31 8.78
CA LEU A 111 -6.29 -13.02 8.81
C LEU A 111 -6.55 -12.22 10.10
N GLY A 112 -7.40 -12.73 11.00
CA GLY A 112 -7.68 -12.12 12.31
C GLY A 112 -8.65 -10.94 12.29
N ILE A 113 -9.36 -10.68 11.17
CA ILE A 113 -10.23 -9.50 11.04
C ILE A 113 -11.33 -9.44 12.11
N PRO A 114 -12.10 -10.52 12.39
CA PRO A 114 -13.20 -10.44 13.36
C PRO A 114 -12.74 -10.24 14.80
N GLU A 115 -11.49 -10.61 15.11
CA GLU A 115 -10.88 -10.36 16.41
C GLU A 115 -10.44 -8.90 16.54
N ALA A 116 -9.79 -8.36 15.50
CA ALA A 116 -9.36 -6.97 15.44
C ALA A 116 -10.56 -6.00 15.52
N GLU A 117 -11.64 -6.31 14.79
CA GLU A 117 -12.89 -5.53 14.82
C GLU A 117 -13.46 -5.39 16.24
N ARG A 118 -13.56 -6.51 16.97
CA ARG A 118 -14.14 -6.54 18.31
C ARG A 118 -13.25 -5.86 19.36
N LYS A 119 -11.93 -5.98 19.23
CA LYS A 119 -10.99 -5.55 20.27
C LYS A 119 -10.47 -4.13 20.07
N SER A 120 -10.23 -3.70 18.83
CA SER A 120 -9.27 -2.62 18.57
C SER A 120 -9.67 -1.62 17.48
N LEU A 121 -10.72 -1.87 16.68
CA LEU A 121 -11.08 -1.04 15.51
C LEU A 121 -12.44 -0.35 15.66
N ALA A 122 -12.60 0.82 15.03
CA ALA A 122 -13.82 1.62 15.06
C ALA A 122 -14.76 1.33 13.87
N GLY A 123 -14.19 0.74 12.82
CA GLY A 123 -14.90 0.24 11.66
C GLY A 123 -13.96 -0.57 10.77
N VAL A 124 -14.53 -1.51 10.04
CA VAL A 124 -13.83 -2.43 9.15
C VAL A 124 -14.57 -2.50 7.82
N GLY A 125 -13.83 -2.27 6.75
CA GLY A 125 -14.24 -2.59 5.39
C GLY A 125 -13.37 -3.73 4.87
N ALA A 126 -13.95 -4.66 4.12
CA ALA A 126 -13.19 -5.71 3.46
C ALA A 126 -13.63 -5.84 2.01
N GLN A 127 -12.66 -5.73 1.10
CA GLN A 127 -12.84 -5.89 -0.34
C GLN A 127 -12.24 -7.22 -0.78
N TYR A 128 -13.02 -7.92 -1.60
CA TYR A 128 -12.64 -9.18 -2.22
C TYR A 128 -12.72 -8.99 -3.74
N ASP A 129 -11.59 -9.20 -4.41
CA ASP A 129 -11.42 -8.91 -5.83
C ASP A 129 -11.74 -7.42 -6.15
N SER A 130 -12.77 -7.16 -6.95
CA SER A 130 -13.14 -5.81 -7.39
C SER A 130 -14.24 -5.13 -6.55
N GLU A 131 -14.82 -5.78 -5.53
CA GLU A 131 -15.95 -5.23 -4.77
C GLU A 131 -15.80 -5.32 -3.25
N LEU A 132 -16.36 -4.34 -2.53
CA LEU A 132 -16.48 -4.37 -1.08
C LEU A 132 -17.52 -5.42 -0.67
N VAL A 133 -17.12 -6.40 0.14
CA VAL A 133 -17.98 -7.52 0.55
C VAL A 133 -18.45 -7.42 1.99
N TYR A 134 -17.72 -6.66 2.82
CA TYR A 134 -18.06 -6.42 4.21
C TYR A 134 -17.80 -4.96 4.57
N HIS A 135 -18.73 -4.34 5.28
CA HIS A 135 -18.56 -2.99 5.79
C HIS A 135 -19.32 -2.81 7.11
N ASN A 136 -18.60 -2.58 8.20
CA ASN A 136 -19.18 -2.28 9.49
C ASN A 136 -18.50 -1.06 10.12
N VAL A 137 -19.31 -0.13 10.61
CA VAL A 137 -18.87 1.06 11.33
C VAL A 137 -19.62 1.06 12.66
N LYS A 138 -18.89 1.21 13.77
CA LYS A 138 -19.52 1.28 15.09
C LYS A 138 -20.48 2.46 15.15
N ASP A 139 -21.66 2.26 15.74
CA ASP A 139 -22.68 3.30 15.89
C ASP A 139 -22.13 4.59 16.52
N GLU A 140 -21.18 4.46 17.46
CA GLU A 140 -20.51 5.58 18.11
C GLU A 140 -19.75 6.48 17.11
N VAL A 141 -19.13 5.88 16.09
CA VAL A 141 -18.39 6.59 15.03
C VAL A 141 -19.35 7.31 14.09
N SER A 142 -20.44 6.65 13.70
CA SER A 142 -21.51 7.25 12.91
C SER A 142 -22.19 8.42 13.64
N GLN A 143 -22.37 8.32 14.97
CA GLN A 143 -22.91 9.40 15.81
C GLN A 143 -21.99 10.62 15.90
N MET A 144 -20.68 10.45 15.69
CA MET A 144 -19.72 11.56 15.58
C MET A 144 -19.76 12.24 14.20
N GLY A 145 -20.60 11.75 13.27
CA GLY A 145 -20.72 12.26 11.91
C GLY A 145 -19.62 11.79 10.97
N VAL A 146 -18.78 10.84 11.40
CA VAL A 146 -17.75 10.24 10.54
C VAL A 146 -18.45 9.37 9.49
N VAL A 147 -18.06 9.58 8.23
CA VAL A 147 -18.52 8.78 7.11
C VAL A 147 -17.42 7.80 6.77
N TYR A 148 -17.75 6.53 6.76
CA TYR A 148 -16.94 5.48 6.15
C TYR A 148 -17.90 4.61 5.35
N THR A 149 -17.65 4.47 4.04
CA THR A 149 -18.47 3.68 3.11
C THR A 149 -17.64 3.31 1.88
N ASP A 150 -18.16 2.47 1.01
CA ASP A 150 -17.55 2.16 -0.29
C ASP A 150 -17.62 3.36 -1.25
N MET A 151 -16.71 3.39 -2.22
CA MET A 151 -16.65 4.46 -3.20
C MET A 151 -17.91 4.56 -4.08
N GLU A 152 -18.58 3.44 -4.38
CA GLU A 152 -19.77 3.39 -5.22
C GLU A 152 -20.98 4.04 -4.53
N SER A 153 -21.19 3.71 -3.25
CA SER A 153 -22.17 4.34 -2.39
C SER A 153 -21.89 5.84 -2.22
N ALA A 154 -20.63 6.24 -2.04
CA ALA A 154 -20.25 7.64 -1.96
C ALA A 154 -20.46 8.40 -3.28
N LEU A 155 -20.17 7.76 -4.41
CA LEU A 155 -20.28 8.34 -5.75
C LEU A 155 -21.72 8.64 -6.17
N THR A 156 -22.68 7.85 -5.69
CA THR A 156 -24.10 7.92 -6.08
C THR A 156 -25.03 8.40 -4.97
N GLY A 157 -24.53 8.46 -3.73
CA GLY A 157 -25.30 8.83 -2.54
C GLY A 157 -25.16 10.30 -2.14
N GLU A 158 -25.28 10.56 -0.84
CA GLU A 158 -25.31 11.91 -0.24
C GLU A 158 -24.02 12.71 -0.48
N TYR A 159 -22.88 12.03 -0.63
CA TYR A 159 -21.56 12.65 -0.77
C TYR A 159 -21.07 12.75 -2.23
N ALA A 160 -21.94 12.50 -3.22
CA ALA A 160 -21.57 12.47 -4.64
C ALA A 160 -20.88 13.75 -5.13
N ASP A 161 -21.34 14.93 -4.68
CA ASP A 161 -20.74 16.21 -5.05
C ASP A 161 -19.32 16.36 -4.46
N MET A 162 -19.12 15.91 -3.22
CA MET A 162 -17.81 15.92 -2.56
C MET A 162 -16.84 14.96 -3.28
N VAL A 163 -17.30 13.75 -3.62
CA VAL A 163 -16.53 12.79 -4.42
C VAL A 163 -16.15 13.41 -5.76
N LYS A 164 -17.09 14.03 -6.48
CA LYS A 164 -16.82 14.65 -7.79
C LYS A 164 -15.81 15.81 -7.72
N GLU A 165 -15.78 16.55 -6.61
CA GLU A 165 -14.81 17.63 -6.38
C GLU A 165 -13.38 17.11 -6.15
N HIS A 166 -13.23 15.90 -5.60
CA HIS A 166 -11.94 15.38 -5.15
C HIS A 166 -11.39 14.23 -6.01
N PHE A 167 -12.25 13.40 -6.58
CA PHE A 167 -11.89 12.19 -7.33
C PHE A 167 -10.92 12.49 -8.47
N MET A 168 -9.74 11.87 -8.38
CA MET A 168 -8.60 11.99 -9.28
C MET A 168 -8.22 13.44 -9.61
N LYS A 169 -8.36 14.35 -8.63
CA LYS A 169 -7.84 15.72 -8.73
C LYS A 169 -6.45 15.84 -8.14
N LEU A 170 -6.17 15.08 -7.09
CA LEU A 170 -4.86 15.04 -6.47
C LEU A 170 -3.96 14.10 -7.26
N VAL A 171 -4.48 12.97 -7.76
CA VAL A 171 -3.81 12.03 -8.68
C VAL A 171 -4.53 12.04 -10.03
N PRO A 172 -4.24 12.99 -10.93
CA PRO A 172 -4.89 13.02 -12.24
C PRO A 172 -4.41 11.89 -13.15
N PRO A 173 -5.26 11.44 -14.11
CA PRO A 173 -4.89 10.40 -15.09
C PRO A 173 -3.62 10.72 -15.90
N THR A 174 -3.26 12.00 -16.00
CA THR A 174 -2.08 12.47 -16.74
C THR A 174 -0.75 12.26 -16.00
N ASP A 175 -0.77 11.85 -14.73
CA ASP A 175 0.45 11.70 -13.94
C ASP A 175 1.39 10.63 -14.48
N HIS A 176 0.85 9.47 -14.83
CA HIS A 176 1.56 8.38 -15.49
C HIS A 176 0.58 7.35 -16.04
N LYS A 177 1.09 6.42 -16.86
CA LYS A 177 0.30 5.41 -17.55
C LYS A 177 -0.61 4.61 -16.58
N PHE A 178 -0.11 4.18 -15.42
CA PHE A 178 -0.91 3.41 -14.45
C PHE A 178 -1.96 4.23 -13.69
N ALA A 179 -1.78 5.55 -13.51
CA ALA A 179 -2.86 6.42 -13.02
C ALA A 179 -3.98 6.55 -14.07
N ALA A 180 -3.61 6.65 -15.35
CA ALA A 180 -4.59 6.62 -16.45
C ALA A 180 -5.35 5.28 -16.53
N LEU A 181 -4.63 4.16 -16.36
CA LEU A 181 -5.25 2.83 -16.27
C LEU A 181 -6.26 2.80 -15.12
N HIS A 182 -5.83 3.18 -13.92
CA HIS A 182 -6.70 3.24 -12.75
C HIS A 182 -7.96 4.06 -13.04
N GLY A 183 -7.81 5.29 -13.57
CA GLY A 183 -8.97 6.13 -13.90
C GLY A 183 -9.94 5.53 -14.91
N ALA A 184 -9.48 4.63 -15.80
CA ALA A 184 -10.34 3.93 -16.75
C ALA A 184 -11.14 2.79 -16.09
N VAL A 185 -10.51 2.01 -15.20
CA VAL A 185 -11.06 0.72 -14.74
C VAL A 185 -11.20 0.57 -13.23
N TRP A 186 -11.03 1.64 -12.45
CA TRP A 186 -11.16 1.57 -10.99
C TRP A 186 -12.46 0.89 -10.56
N SER A 187 -12.35 0.08 -9.50
CA SER A 187 -13.43 -0.75 -8.98
C SER A 187 -13.24 -0.97 -7.49
N GLY A 188 -14.25 -0.62 -6.69
CA GLY A 188 -14.20 -0.70 -5.25
C GLY A 188 -13.32 0.40 -4.64
N GLY A 189 -12.96 0.17 -3.37
CA GLY A 189 -12.24 1.11 -2.54
C GLY A 189 -13.12 1.80 -1.51
N SER A 190 -12.53 2.76 -0.81
CA SER A 190 -13.09 3.32 0.42
C SER A 190 -13.21 4.83 0.33
N PHE A 191 -14.37 5.35 0.73
CA PHE A 191 -14.59 6.76 0.98
C PHE A 191 -14.67 7.02 2.49
N VAL A 192 -13.83 7.93 2.97
CA VAL A 192 -13.84 8.36 4.37
C VAL A 192 -13.90 9.89 4.47
N TYR A 193 -14.87 10.40 5.23
CA TYR A 193 -14.94 11.81 5.60
C TYR A 193 -14.99 11.94 7.13
N VAL A 194 -14.07 12.74 7.68
CA VAL A 194 -14.03 13.06 9.12
C VAL A 194 -14.37 14.54 9.30
N PRO A 195 -15.51 14.87 9.94
CA PRO A 195 -15.96 16.25 10.09
C PRO A 195 -15.03 17.11 10.93
N LYS A 196 -15.19 18.42 10.80
CA LYS A 196 -14.41 19.42 11.52
C LYS A 196 -14.41 19.19 13.04
N GLY A 197 -13.22 19.21 13.65
CA GLY A 197 -13.02 19.07 15.09
C GLY A 197 -13.27 17.67 15.65
N VAL A 198 -13.55 16.67 14.79
CA VAL A 198 -13.78 15.30 15.22
C VAL A 198 -12.44 14.57 15.36
N HIS A 199 -12.18 14.00 16.53
CA HIS A 199 -10.99 13.21 16.80
C HIS A 199 -11.37 11.73 16.95
N LEU A 200 -11.02 10.92 15.96
CA LEU A 200 -11.27 9.48 16.01
C LEU A 200 -10.04 8.75 16.56
N GLU A 201 -10.07 8.45 17.86
CA GLU A 201 -8.96 7.81 18.58
C GLU A 201 -8.77 6.32 18.23
N ILE A 202 -9.86 5.65 17.85
CA ILE A 202 -9.83 4.24 17.44
C ILE A 202 -9.69 4.18 15.91
N PRO A 203 -8.72 3.45 15.35
CA PRO A 203 -8.49 3.47 13.92
C PRO A 203 -9.65 2.85 13.11
N LEU A 204 -9.82 3.37 11.90
CA LEU A 204 -10.60 2.72 10.84
C LEU A 204 -9.70 1.81 10.00
N GLN A 205 -10.30 0.81 9.38
CA GLN A 205 -9.55 -0.11 8.56
C GLN A 205 -10.26 -0.56 7.29
N SER A 206 -9.51 -0.64 6.18
CA SER A 206 -9.87 -1.42 5.00
C SER A 206 -8.89 -2.58 4.76
N TYR A 207 -9.44 -3.77 4.47
CA TYR A 207 -8.68 -4.93 4.03
C TYR A 207 -8.97 -5.25 2.56
N PHE A 208 -7.94 -5.44 1.76
CA PHE A 208 -8.04 -5.77 0.35
C PHE A 208 -7.47 -7.17 0.11
N ARG A 209 -8.30 -8.08 -0.43
CA ARG A 209 -7.92 -9.44 -0.81
C ARG A 209 -8.19 -9.66 -2.29
N LEU A 210 -7.16 -9.97 -3.07
CA LEU A 210 -7.33 -10.43 -4.45
C LEU A 210 -7.26 -11.95 -4.50
N ASN A 211 -8.35 -12.62 -4.86
CA ASN A 211 -8.42 -14.06 -5.02
C ASN A 211 -8.57 -14.49 -6.48
N ALA A 212 -9.10 -13.66 -7.38
CA ALA A 212 -9.32 -14.05 -8.76
C ALA A 212 -8.01 -14.20 -9.56
N LYS A 213 -7.90 -15.27 -10.34
CA LYS A 213 -6.70 -15.59 -11.12
C LYS A 213 -6.58 -14.70 -12.36
N GLY A 214 -5.44 -14.01 -12.50
CA GLY A 214 -5.18 -13.10 -13.63
C GLY A 214 -6.06 -11.85 -13.61
N ALA A 215 -6.56 -11.49 -12.43
CA ALA A 215 -7.32 -10.27 -12.21
C ALA A 215 -6.39 -9.12 -11.84
N GLY A 216 -6.81 -7.92 -12.24
CA GLY A 216 -6.26 -6.68 -11.73
C GLY A 216 -7.08 -6.17 -10.55
N GLN A 217 -6.42 -5.54 -9.58
CA GLN A 217 -7.06 -4.82 -8.48
C GLN A 217 -6.83 -3.31 -8.67
N PHE A 218 -7.91 -2.55 -8.66
CA PHE A 218 -7.93 -1.12 -8.97
C PHE A 218 -8.81 -0.37 -7.96
N GLU A 219 -8.57 -0.58 -6.67
CA GLU A 219 -9.31 0.09 -5.60
C GLU A 219 -8.93 1.56 -5.48
N HIS A 220 -9.94 2.41 -5.24
CA HIS A 220 -9.75 3.84 -5.06
C HIS A 220 -10.07 4.23 -3.62
N THR A 221 -9.09 4.73 -2.88
CA THR A 221 -9.28 5.21 -1.50
C THR A 221 -9.25 6.73 -1.49
N LEU A 222 -10.37 7.34 -1.15
CA LEU A 222 -10.52 8.79 -1.00
C LEU A 222 -10.81 9.13 0.46
N ILE A 223 -9.87 9.82 1.12
CA ILE A 223 -10.01 10.22 2.52
C ILE A 223 -9.89 11.74 2.65
N ILE A 224 -10.89 12.33 3.30
CA ILE A 224 -10.97 13.76 3.58
C ILE A 224 -11.06 13.95 5.09
N VAL A 225 -10.03 14.54 5.69
CA VAL A 225 -9.97 14.89 7.11
C VAL A 225 -10.09 16.41 7.22
N ASP A 226 -11.24 16.87 7.71
CA ASP A 226 -11.62 18.28 7.76
C ASP A 226 -10.88 19.02 8.90
N GLU A 227 -11.10 20.33 9.01
CA GLU A 227 -10.30 21.21 9.87
C GLU A 227 -10.26 20.72 11.33
N ASP A 228 -9.07 20.78 11.93
CA ASP A 228 -8.82 20.39 13.31
C ASP A 228 -9.34 18.96 13.66
N ALA A 229 -9.46 18.07 12.68
CA ALA A 229 -9.90 16.69 12.88
C ALA A 229 -8.74 15.69 12.89
N TYR A 230 -8.96 14.50 13.44
CA TYR A 230 -7.97 13.44 13.52
C TYR A 230 -8.51 12.09 13.05
N LEU A 231 -7.71 11.39 12.23
CA LEU A 231 -7.98 10.03 11.79
C LEU A 231 -6.70 9.19 11.79
N HIS A 232 -6.79 7.97 12.30
CA HIS A 232 -5.87 6.88 11.95
C HIS A 232 -6.59 5.89 11.06
N PHE A 233 -6.09 5.72 9.83
CA PHE A 233 -6.60 4.76 8.85
C PHE A 233 -5.56 3.68 8.57
N ILE A 234 -6.00 2.42 8.54
CA ILE A 234 -5.16 1.26 8.30
C ILE A 234 -5.63 0.54 7.04
N GLU A 235 -4.70 0.28 6.14
CA GLU A 235 -4.91 -0.47 4.91
C GLU A 235 -4.08 -1.77 4.97
N GLY A 236 -4.77 -2.91 4.96
CA GLY A 236 -4.13 -4.22 4.90
C GLY A 236 -4.38 -4.87 3.54
N CYS A 237 -3.32 -5.24 2.82
CA CYS A 237 -3.45 -5.89 1.51
C CYS A 237 -2.81 -7.29 1.52
N SER A 238 -3.56 -8.30 1.10
CA SER A 238 -3.04 -9.66 0.94
C SER A 238 -3.50 -10.30 -0.36
N ALA A 239 -2.68 -11.18 -0.95
CA ALA A 239 -3.08 -12.02 -2.07
C ALA A 239 -2.49 -13.43 -1.94
N PRO A 240 -3.23 -14.50 -2.30
CA PRO A 240 -2.65 -15.83 -2.40
C PRO A 240 -1.72 -15.92 -3.61
N HIS A 241 -0.76 -16.83 -3.57
CA HIS A 241 0.09 -17.13 -4.71
C HIS A 241 -0.74 -17.48 -5.97
N TYR A 242 -0.28 -17.15 -7.19
CA TYR A 242 -0.83 -17.67 -8.45
C TYR A 242 0.29 -17.87 -9.47
N ASN A 243 0.11 -18.78 -10.44
CA ASN A 243 1.09 -19.02 -11.51
C ASN A 243 0.95 -18.05 -12.71
N VAL A 244 0.13 -17.00 -12.60
CA VAL A 244 -0.10 -15.98 -13.64
C VAL A 244 0.19 -14.60 -13.07
N ALA A 245 0.67 -13.67 -13.88
CA ALA A 245 0.89 -12.30 -13.44
C ALA A 245 -0.44 -11.65 -13.00
N ASN A 246 -0.46 -11.04 -11.82
CA ASN A 246 -1.55 -10.21 -11.35
C ASN A 246 -1.06 -8.76 -11.25
N LEU A 247 -1.97 -7.80 -11.33
CA LEU A 247 -1.66 -6.37 -11.21
C LEU A 247 -2.45 -5.77 -10.07
N HIS A 248 -1.79 -5.01 -9.22
CA HIS A 248 -2.42 -4.08 -8.29
C HIS A 248 -2.00 -2.67 -8.68
N ALA A 249 -2.97 -1.86 -9.09
CA ALA A 249 -2.78 -0.47 -9.47
C ALA A 249 -3.82 0.39 -8.74
N GLY A 250 -3.74 0.38 -7.41
CA GLY A 250 -4.57 1.19 -6.52
C GLY A 250 -4.26 2.68 -6.58
N CYS A 251 -5.23 3.50 -6.21
CA CYS A 251 -5.08 4.95 -6.10
C CYS A 251 -5.57 5.43 -4.74
N VAL A 252 -4.73 6.19 -4.02
CA VAL A 252 -5.05 6.75 -2.72
C VAL A 252 -4.91 8.27 -2.77
N GLU A 253 -6.00 8.98 -2.51
CA GLU A 253 -6.06 10.44 -2.44
C GLU A 253 -6.46 10.89 -1.03
N LEU A 254 -5.54 11.57 -0.36
CA LEU A 254 -5.71 12.02 1.02
C LEU A 254 -5.73 13.55 1.07
N TYR A 255 -6.80 14.11 1.62
CA TYR A 255 -6.96 15.55 1.83
C TYR A 255 -6.93 15.83 3.33
N VAL A 256 -5.88 16.53 3.78
CA VAL A 256 -5.66 16.88 5.18
C VAL A 256 -5.84 18.39 5.30
N ALA A 257 -6.98 18.80 5.84
CA ALA A 257 -7.36 20.20 5.98
C ALA A 257 -6.55 20.94 7.06
N LYS A 258 -6.91 22.20 7.31
CA LYS A 258 -6.22 23.07 8.26
C LYS A 258 -6.23 22.45 9.67
N GLY A 259 -5.06 22.34 10.30
CA GLY A 259 -4.93 21.77 11.65
C GLY A 259 -5.25 20.29 11.78
N ALA A 260 -5.65 19.63 10.68
CA ALA A 260 -6.04 18.24 10.67
C ALA A 260 -4.83 17.30 10.76
N LYS A 261 -5.03 16.11 11.33
CA LYS A 261 -4.00 15.08 11.40
C LYS A 261 -4.52 13.77 10.83
N LEU A 262 -3.79 13.21 9.86
CA LEU A 262 -4.06 11.89 9.31
C LEU A 262 -2.85 10.99 9.50
N ARG A 263 -3.06 9.81 10.08
CA ARG A 263 -2.11 8.70 10.07
C ARG A 263 -2.61 7.63 9.12
N TYR A 264 -1.84 7.32 8.09
CA TYR A 264 -2.14 6.31 7.08
C TYR A 264 -1.13 5.16 7.19
N SER A 265 -1.59 4.01 7.70
CA SER A 265 -0.77 2.82 7.88
C SER A 265 -1.09 1.80 6.79
N THR A 266 -0.06 1.24 6.15
CA THR A 266 -0.18 0.27 5.05
C THR A 266 0.69 -0.94 5.31
N ILE A 267 0.11 -2.13 5.20
CA ILE A 267 0.87 -3.39 5.23
C ILE A 267 0.46 -4.19 4.00
N GLU A 268 1.41 -4.31 3.09
CA GLU A 268 1.23 -4.99 1.82
C GLU A 268 2.00 -6.31 1.88
N ASN A 269 1.30 -7.43 1.76
CA ASN A 269 1.89 -8.76 1.59
C ASN A 269 1.33 -9.42 0.34
N TRP A 270 1.96 -9.11 -0.79
CA TRP A 270 1.54 -9.62 -2.08
C TRP A 270 2.17 -10.98 -2.40
N SER A 271 1.54 -11.72 -3.30
CA SER A 271 2.17 -12.89 -3.91
C SER A 271 3.38 -12.49 -4.77
N LYS A 272 4.38 -13.38 -4.91
CA LYS A 272 5.63 -13.11 -5.66
C LYS A 272 5.45 -12.99 -7.19
N ASN A 273 4.22 -13.07 -7.69
CA ASN A 273 3.81 -12.89 -9.09
C ASN A 273 3.01 -11.59 -9.32
N MET A 274 2.84 -10.75 -8.28
CA MET A 274 2.10 -9.49 -8.34
C MET A 274 2.98 -8.34 -8.85
N TYR A 275 2.47 -7.54 -9.78
CA TYR A 275 2.99 -6.20 -10.05
C TYR A 275 2.24 -5.19 -9.19
N ASN A 276 2.93 -4.52 -8.28
CA ASN A 276 2.36 -3.51 -7.41
C ASN A 276 2.76 -2.12 -7.92
N LEU A 277 1.86 -1.47 -8.64
CA LEU A 277 2.07 -0.20 -9.34
C LEU A 277 1.09 0.88 -8.84
N ASN A 278 0.91 0.91 -7.52
CA ASN A 278 -0.06 1.80 -6.86
C ASN A 278 0.44 3.25 -6.76
N THR A 279 -0.50 4.18 -6.55
CA THR A 279 -0.21 5.61 -6.43
C THR A 279 -0.90 6.19 -5.22
N LYS A 280 -0.13 6.72 -4.27
CA LYS A 280 -0.65 7.31 -3.03
C LYS A 280 -0.20 8.76 -2.91
N ARG A 281 -1.13 9.68 -2.64
CA ARG A 281 -0.82 11.10 -2.52
C ARG A 281 -1.67 11.79 -1.46
N ALA A 282 -1.01 12.61 -0.64
CA ALA A 282 -1.65 13.49 0.34
C ALA A 282 -1.43 14.96 -0.01
N LYS A 283 -2.47 15.77 0.15
CA LYS A 283 -2.41 17.24 0.17
C LYS A 283 -2.63 17.72 1.59
N VAL A 284 -1.70 18.51 2.12
CA VAL A 284 -1.70 18.95 3.51
C VAL A 284 -1.75 20.47 3.59
N GLU A 285 -2.80 20.98 4.22
CA GLU A 285 -3.08 22.40 4.39
C GLU A 285 -2.45 22.95 5.69
N GLU A 286 -2.76 24.20 6.04
CA GLU A 286 -2.08 24.97 7.09
C GLU A 286 -2.12 24.24 8.44
N GLY A 287 -0.95 24.02 9.06
CA GLY A 287 -0.84 23.30 10.33
C GLY A 287 -1.27 21.81 10.28
N GLY A 288 -1.63 21.29 9.12
CA GLY A 288 -2.01 19.89 8.96
C GLY A 288 -0.80 18.95 9.04
N THR A 289 -1.05 17.68 9.39
CA THR A 289 0.00 16.65 9.51
C THR A 289 -0.44 15.36 8.82
N ILE A 290 0.43 14.81 7.97
CA ILE A 290 0.30 13.45 7.42
C ILE A 290 1.41 12.55 7.99
N GLU A 291 1.04 11.40 8.54
CA GLU A 291 1.95 10.35 8.98
C GLU A 291 1.74 9.10 8.12
N TRP A 292 2.74 8.72 7.33
CA TRP A 292 2.73 7.46 6.58
C TRP A 292 3.50 6.40 7.35
N VAL A 293 2.87 5.24 7.55
CA VAL A 293 3.53 4.04 8.06
C VAL A 293 3.37 2.95 7.00
N SER A 294 4.48 2.38 6.51
CA SER A 294 4.43 1.44 5.39
C SER A 294 5.28 0.20 5.61
N GLY A 295 4.71 -0.97 5.37
CA GLY A 295 5.39 -2.25 5.30
C GLY A 295 5.14 -2.92 3.96
N SER A 296 6.19 -3.06 3.14
CA SER A 296 6.10 -3.66 1.81
C SER A 296 6.79 -5.02 1.79
N PHE A 297 5.98 -6.07 1.65
CA PHE A 297 6.39 -7.48 1.58
C PHE A 297 5.79 -8.15 0.34
N GLY A 298 6.51 -9.11 -0.23
CA GLY A 298 6.03 -9.81 -1.41
C GLY A 298 6.07 -8.96 -2.68
N SER A 299 5.24 -9.31 -3.68
CA SER A 299 5.25 -8.81 -5.07
C SER A 299 6.45 -9.25 -5.90
N HIS A 300 6.27 -9.35 -7.23
CA HIS A 300 7.36 -9.55 -8.18
C HIS A 300 8.12 -8.24 -8.41
N VAL A 301 7.37 -7.19 -8.74
CA VAL A 301 7.88 -5.83 -8.97
C VAL A 301 6.99 -4.84 -8.24
N SER A 302 7.60 -3.89 -7.53
CA SER A 302 6.88 -2.80 -6.85
C SER A 302 7.39 -1.44 -7.29
N TYR A 303 6.47 -0.53 -7.57
CA TYR A 303 6.66 0.91 -7.74
C TYR A 303 5.74 1.59 -6.74
N LEU A 304 6.26 1.98 -5.58
CA LEU A 304 5.46 2.55 -4.49
C LEU A 304 6.14 3.80 -3.92
N TYR A 305 5.56 4.96 -4.15
CA TYR A 305 6.13 6.26 -3.74
C TYR A 305 5.08 7.20 -3.13
N PRO A 306 4.60 6.97 -1.90
CA PRO A 306 3.67 7.87 -1.24
C PRO A 306 4.18 9.31 -1.26
N MET A 307 3.34 10.21 -1.75
CA MET A 307 3.70 11.61 -1.98
C MET A 307 2.95 12.54 -1.04
N SER A 308 3.67 13.38 -0.29
CA SER A 308 3.08 14.44 0.54
C SER A 308 3.30 15.80 -0.10
N ILE A 309 2.23 16.55 -0.34
CA ILE A 309 2.29 17.94 -0.80
C ILE A 309 1.93 18.86 0.37
N LEU A 310 2.93 19.51 0.94
CA LEU A 310 2.81 20.45 2.04
C LEU A 310 2.52 21.85 1.48
N ASN A 311 1.23 22.18 1.33
CA ASN A 311 0.74 23.40 0.69
C ASN A 311 0.34 24.50 1.68
N GLY A 312 0.18 24.16 2.97
CA GLY A 312 -0.12 25.12 4.02
C GLY A 312 1.09 25.50 4.87
N LYS A 313 1.07 26.70 5.43
CA LYS A 313 2.09 27.14 6.39
C LYS A 313 2.14 26.16 7.57
N GLY A 314 3.34 25.74 7.97
CA GLY A 314 3.51 24.83 9.11
C GLY A 314 3.05 23.40 8.86
N ALA A 315 2.67 23.03 7.63
CA ALA A 315 2.28 21.67 7.31
C ALA A 315 3.44 20.68 7.50
N ARG A 316 3.12 19.45 7.93
CA ARG A 316 4.09 18.42 8.29
C ARG A 316 3.83 17.08 7.58
N ALA A 317 4.91 16.39 7.21
CA ALA A 317 4.87 15.01 6.75
C ALA A 317 5.90 14.13 7.46
N ASP A 318 5.47 13.03 8.04
CA ASP A 318 6.35 11.96 8.52
C ASP A 318 6.13 10.71 7.68
N PHE A 319 7.22 10.02 7.30
CA PHE A 319 7.18 8.75 6.58
C PHE A 319 8.07 7.73 7.29
N THR A 320 7.49 6.62 7.71
CA THR A 320 8.21 5.48 8.30
C THR A 320 7.93 4.23 7.48
N GLY A 321 8.96 3.65 6.88
CA GLY A 321 8.80 2.55 5.93
C GLY A 321 9.75 1.36 6.17
N ILE A 322 9.27 0.14 5.90
CA ILE A 322 10.10 -1.05 5.74
C ILE A 322 9.80 -1.77 4.42
N THR A 323 10.83 -2.27 3.75
CA THR A 323 10.71 -3.10 2.55
C THR A 323 11.53 -4.37 2.69
N PHE A 324 10.95 -5.52 2.33
CA PHE A 324 11.66 -6.80 2.29
C PHE A 324 11.62 -7.39 0.87
N ALA A 325 12.79 -7.54 0.23
CA ALA A 325 12.94 -8.14 -1.09
C ALA A 325 13.64 -9.50 -1.00
N GLY A 326 12.94 -10.56 -1.35
CA GLY A 326 13.45 -11.92 -1.45
C GLY A 326 13.74 -12.36 -2.89
N LYS A 327 13.95 -13.68 -3.08
CA LYS A 327 14.23 -14.31 -4.37
C LYS A 327 13.26 -13.90 -5.48
N GLY A 328 13.80 -13.40 -6.59
CA GLY A 328 13.05 -13.05 -7.79
C GLY A 328 12.21 -11.78 -7.68
N GLN A 329 12.42 -10.97 -6.64
CA GLN A 329 11.70 -9.72 -6.41
C GLN A 329 12.58 -8.51 -6.71
N ASN A 330 11.98 -7.48 -7.29
CA ASN A 330 12.62 -6.19 -7.53
C ASN A 330 11.69 -5.05 -7.09
N LEU A 331 11.92 -4.55 -5.87
CA LEU A 331 11.04 -3.61 -5.20
C LEU A 331 11.68 -2.21 -5.20
N ASP A 332 11.13 -1.29 -5.99
CA ASP A 332 11.51 0.13 -6.00
C ASP A 332 10.45 0.91 -5.20
N THR A 333 10.76 1.12 -3.92
CA THR A 333 9.89 1.78 -2.96
C THR A 333 10.49 3.10 -2.51
N GLY A 334 9.68 3.99 -1.97
CA GLY A 334 10.17 5.32 -1.65
C GLY A 334 9.17 6.26 -1.03
N ALA A 335 9.58 7.52 -0.92
CA ALA A 335 8.72 8.60 -0.48
C ALA A 335 9.04 9.89 -1.22
N LYS A 336 8.00 10.70 -1.48
CA LYS A 336 8.15 12.02 -2.08
C LYS A 336 7.53 13.08 -1.20
N VAL A 337 8.25 14.18 -0.99
CA VAL A 337 7.75 15.34 -0.24
C VAL A 337 7.95 16.59 -1.10
N VAL A 338 6.87 17.34 -1.29
CA VAL A 338 6.90 18.66 -1.93
C VAL A 338 6.53 19.71 -0.89
N MET A 339 7.48 20.57 -0.55
CA MET A 339 7.35 21.66 0.41
C MET A 339 7.08 22.96 -0.34
N ASN A 340 5.85 23.45 -0.27
CA ASN A 340 5.34 24.56 -1.09
C ASN A 340 4.89 25.78 -0.28
N ALA A 341 5.06 25.75 1.04
CA ALA A 341 4.65 26.82 1.95
C ALA A 341 5.69 27.07 3.06
N PRO A 342 5.65 28.23 3.75
CA PRO A 342 6.60 28.54 4.82
C PRO A 342 6.47 27.60 6.03
N ASP A 343 7.57 27.46 6.77
CA ASP A 343 7.66 26.73 8.04
C ASP A 343 7.22 25.25 7.96
N THR A 344 7.19 24.67 6.77
CA THR A 344 6.84 23.25 6.57
C THR A 344 7.96 22.34 7.08
N SER A 345 7.61 21.14 7.57
CA SER A 345 8.60 20.18 8.08
C SER A 345 8.36 18.76 7.54
N SER A 346 9.44 17.99 7.37
CA SER A 346 9.32 16.58 6.99
C SER A 346 10.40 15.69 7.62
N SER A 347 10.01 14.45 7.92
CA SER A 347 10.91 13.39 8.37
C SER A 347 10.63 12.12 7.59
N ILE A 348 11.67 11.52 7.01
CA ILE A 348 11.57 10.28 6.25
C ILE A 348 12.55 9.27 6.85
N SER A 349 12.04 8.15 7.37
CA SER A 349 12.81 7.09 8.04
C SER A 349 12.48 5.76 7.39
N THR A 350 13.48 5.13 6.76
CA THR A 350 13.23 3.97 5.91
C THR A 350 14.23 2.86 6.14
N LYS A 351 13.72 1.63 6.07
CA LYS A 351 14.48 0.41 6.26
C LYS A 351 14.26 -0.54 5.08
N SER A 352 15.32 -1.09 4.53
CA SER A 352 15.21 -2.15 3.52
C SER A 352 15.99 -3.39 3.94
N ILE A 353 15.45 -4.55 3.59
CA ILE A 353 16.08 -5.85 3.80
C ILE A 353 16.08 -6.57 2.45
N SER A 354 17.23 -7.15 2.07
CA SER A 354 17.35 -7.90 0.81
C SER A 354 18.01 -9.25 1.03
N LYS A 355 17.42 -10.29 0.44
CA LYS A 355 17.78 -11.70 0.62
C LYS A 355 17.56 -12.52 -0.66
N ASP A 356 18.31 -13.61 -0.83
CA ASP A 356 18.23 -14.63 -1.87
C ASP A 356 18.25 -14.04 -3.29
N GLY A 357 19.04 -12.99 -3.49
CA GLY A 357 19.15 -12.27 -4.77
C GLY A 357 18.04 -11.23 -4.99
N GLY A 358 17.25 -10.93 -3.97
CA GLY A 358 16.26 -9.87 -4.00
C GLY A 358 16.90 -8.49 -4.20
N VAL A 359 16.20 -7.64 -4.94
CA VAL A 359 16.62 -6.27 -5.23
C VAL A 359 15.68 -5.30 -4.53
N SER A 360 16.23 -4.44 -3.67
CA SER A 360 15.48 -3.36 -3.05
C SER A 360 16.11 -2.02 -3.40
N THR A 361 15.38 -1.21 -4.16
CA THR A 361 15.74 0.19 -4.41
C THR A 361 14.90 1.07 -3.51
N TYR A 362 15.55 1.88 -2.69
CA TYR A 362 14.89 2.96 -1.97
C TYR A 362 15.09 4.28 -2.70
N ARG A 363 13.99 4.97 -3.03
CA ARG A 363 14.00 6.26 -3.70
C ARG A 363 13.37 7.34 -2.85
N SER A 364 14.06 8.46 -2.67
CA SER A 364 13.47 9.63 -2.01
C SER A 364 13.51 10.84 -2.91
N SER A 365 12.46 11.65 -2.86
CA SER A 365 12.41 12.94 -3.56
C SER A 365 11.93 14.02 -2.60
N VAL A 366 12.81 14.98 -2.29
CA VAL A 366 12.47 16.16 -1.49
C VAL A 366 12.57 17.38 -2.40
N VAL A 367 11.44 18.03 -2.64
CA VAL A 367 11.35 19.26 -3.44
C VAL A 367 10.95 20.41 -2.54
N ILE A 368 11.84 21.37 -2.35
CA ILE A 368 11.59 22.60 -1.58
C ILE A 368 11.50 23.76 -2.56
N THR A 369 10.30 24.33 -2.69
CA THR A 369 10.06 25.44 -3.61
C THR A 369 10.65 26.75 -3.08
N ASN A 370 10.70 27.77 -3.93
CA ASN A 370 11.09 29.13 -3.54
C ASN A 370 10.14 29.80 -2.52
N LYS A 371 8.92 29.25 -2.33
CA LYS A 371 7.94 29.73 -1.35
C LYS A 371 8.17 29.17 0.05
N ALA A 372 8.88 28.05 0.17
CA ALA A 372 9.02 27.28 1.40
C ALA A 372 10.15 27.80 2.30
N LYS A 373 10.04 29.04 2.74
CA LYS A 373 10.96 29.66 3.70
C LYS A 373 10.86 29.01 5.08
N GLY A 374 11.98 28.79 5.75
CA GLY A 374 12.04 28.11 7.04
C GLY A 374 11.75 26.60 6.96
N ALA A 375 11.74 26.01 5.77
CA ALA A 375 11.43 24.60 5.59
C ALA A 375 12.52 23.69 6.18
N LYS A 376 12.12 22.57 6.78
CA LYS A 376 13.03 21.59 7.37
C LYS A 376 12.76 20.18 6.87
N SER A 377 13.77 19.46 6.44
CA SER A 377 13.62 18.07 5.99
C SER A 377 14.78 17.19 6.46
N SER A 378 14.45 16.03 7.02
CA SER A 378 15.43 15.00 7.35
C SER A 378 15.07 13.68 6.68
N VAL A 379 16.03 13.06 6.01
CA VAL A 379 15.88 11.73 5.39
C VAL A 379 16.93 10.78 5.94
N SER A 380 16.49 9.66 6.49
CA SER A 380 17.33 8.57 7.01
C SER A 380 16.97 7.25 6.35
N CYS A 381 17.96 6.65 5.68
CA CYS A 381 17.81 5.42 4.92
C CYS A 381 18.76 4.36 5.48
N GLN A 382 18.24 3.21 5.86
CA GLN A 382 19.04 2.09 6.36
C GLN A 382 18.73 0.84 5.56
N SER A 383 19.75 0.14 5.08
CA SER A 383 19.58 -1.06 4.28
C SER A 383 20.43 -2.20 4.85
N LEU A 384 19.82 -3.39 4.90
CA LEU A 384 20.42 -4.60 5.41
C LEU A 384 20.41 -5.69 4.34
N MET A 385 21.58 -6.02 3.81
CA MET A 385 21.76 -7.15 2.89
C MET A 385 22.10 -8.42 3.67
N LEU A 386 21.37 -9.50 3.41
CA LEU A 386 21.48 -10.76 4.14
C LEU A 386 22.45 -11.77 3.50
N ASP A 387 22.86 -11.53 2.25
CA ASP A 387 23.79 -12.35 1.49
C ASP A 387 24.62 -11.50 0.52
N ALA A 388 25.45 -12.16 -0.30
CA ALA A 388 26.35 -11.52 -1.26
C ALA A 388 25.77 -11.35 -2.67
N ILE A 389 24.59 -11.89 -2.95
CA ILE A 389 23.96 -11.89 -4.28
C ILE A 389 22.80 -10.89 -4.39
N SER A 390 22.26 -10.47 -3.25
CA SER A 390 21.22 -9.46 -3.13
C SER A 390 21.76 -8.06 -3.39
N ARG A 391 20.87 -7.14 -3.75
CA ARG A 391 21.23 -5.76 -4.07
C ARG A 391 20.33 -4.80 -3.32
N SER A 392 20.93 -3.78 -2.70
CA SER A 392 20.19 -2.64 -2.18
C SER A 392 20.77 -1.33 -2.72
N ASP A 393 19.91 -0.51 -3.32
CA ASP A 393 20.27 0.80 -3.85
C ASP A 393 19.52 1.90 -3.10
N THR A 394 20.17 3.02 -2.85
CA THR A 394 19.54 4.23 -2.28
C THR A 394 19.73 5.38 -3.24
N ILE A 395 18.63 5.91 -3.77
CA ILE A 395 18.62 6.96 -4.80
C ILE A 395 17.89 8.20 -4.26
N PRO A 396 18.61 9.13 -3.61
CA PRO A 396 18.04 10.39 -3.16
C PRO A 396 18.02 11.44 -4.28
N ALA A 397 16.93 12.19 -4.34
CA ALA A 397 16.79 13.38 -5.17
C ALA A 397 16.35 14.56 -4.30
N MET A 398 17.17 15.62 -4.26
CA MET A 398 16.87 16.84 -3.52
C MET A 398 16.88 18.03 -4.48
N ASP A 399 15.76 18.74 -4.57
CA ASP A 399 15.59 19.96 -5.36
C ASP A 399 15.22 21.11 -4.41
N VAL A 400 16.22 21.88 -3.98
CA VAL A 400 16.07 22.97 -3.00
C VAL A 400 16.20 24.31 -3.70
N ARG A 401 15.10 25.05 -3.81
CA ARG A 401 14.99 26.30 -4.58
C ARG A 401 14.86 27.56 -3.71
N THR A 402 15.26 27.46 -2.44
CA THR A 402 15.30 28.57 -1.48
C THR A 402 16.60 28.49 -0.67
N MET A 403 17.12 29.64 -0.24
CA MET A 403 18.28 29.70 0.66
C MET A 403 17.90 29.52 2.13
N ASP A 404 16.61 29.59 2.44
CA ASP A 404 16.05 29.54 3.79
C ASP A 404 15.37 28.19 4.01
N ALA A 405 16.18 27.13 3.98
CA ALA A 405 15.76 25.76 4.27
C ALA A 405 16.91 24.97 4.90
N ASP A 406 16.57 24.03 5.78
CA ASP A 406 17.49 23.10 6.42
C ASP A 406 17.17 21.67 5.97
N VAL A 407 18.12 21.01 5.31
CA VAL A 407 17.91 19.70 4.69
C VAL A 407 19.08 18.77 5.02
N GLY A 408 18.77 17.63 5.62
CA GLY A 408 19.71 16.56 5.90
C GLY A 408 19.29 15.25 5.22
N HIS A 409 20.26 14.54 4.63
CA HIS A 409 20.08 13.18 4.14
C HIS A 409 21.21 12.29 4.61
N GLU A 410 20.87 11.15 5.21
CA GLU A 410 21.81 10.10 5.58
C GLU A 410 21.36 8.75 5.01
N ALA A 411 22.33 7.96 4.56
CA ALA A 411 22.09 6.60 4.07
C ALA A 411 23.18 5.66 4.58
N LYS A 412 22.77 4.48 5.07
CA LYS A 412 23.66 3.42 5.52
C LYS A 412 23.24 2.09 4.92
N ILE A 413 24.12 1.49 4.13
CA ILE A 413 23.94 0.13 3.60
C ILE A 413 24.95 -0.78 4.30
N GLY A 414 24.46 -1.87 4.88
CA GLY A 414 25.29 -2.81 5.63
C GLY A 414 24.85 -4.25 5.46
N ARG A 415 25.67 -5.15 6.01
CA ARG A 415 25.34 -6.57 6.18
C ARG A 415 25.11 -6.87 7.66
N ILE A 416 24.50 -8.00 7.96
CA ILE A 416 24.45 -8.51 9.33
C ILE A 416 25.88 -8.68 9.86
N SER A 417 26.12 -8.25 11.11
CA SER A 417 27.42 -8.44 11.76
C SER A 417 27.59 -9.91 12.15
N ASP A 418 28.59 -10.57 11.59
CA ASP A 418 28.96 -11.95 11.95
C ASP A 418 29.35 -12.05 13.43
N GLU A 419 29.91 -10.99 14.00
CA GLU A 419 30.22 -10.92 15.44
C GLU A 419 28.93 -10.90 16.29
N ALA A 420 27.90 -10.15 15.86
CA ALA A 420 26.62 -10.13 16.56
C ALA A 420 25.91 -11.49 16.49
N VAL A 421 25.96 -12.16 15.33
CA VAL A 421 25.44 -13.51 15.14
C VAL A 421 26.19 -14.50 16.04
N PHE A 422 27.53 -14.50 15.98
CA PHE A 422 28.37 -15.35 16.81
C PHE A 422 28.13 -15.11 18.31
N TYR A 423 27.96 -13.87 18.73
CA TYR A 423 27.64 -13.52 20.11
C TYR A 423 26.32 -14.16 20.56
N LEU A 424 25.24 -14.03 19.78
CA LEU A 424 23.95 -14.65 20.10
C LEU A 424 24.04 -16.18 20.11
N MET A 425 24.76 -16.77 19.15
CA MET A 425 25.01 -18.22 19.11
C MET A 425 25.78 -18.71 20.34
N SER A 426 26.74 -17.92 20.84
CA SER A 426 27.46 -18.23 22.08
C SER A 426 26.57 -18.26 23.33
N ARG A 427 25.34 -17.72 23.22
CA ARG A 427 24.31 -17.76 24.27
C ARG A 427 23.27 -18.87 24.07
N GLY A 428 23.52 -19.79 23.13
CA GLY A 428 22.67 -20.95 22.87
C GLY A 428 21.51 -20.69 21.90
N VAL A 429 21.51 -19.54 21.22
CA VAL A 429 20.54 -19.22 20.16
C VAL A 429 21.00 -19.89 18.86
N SER A 430 20.09 -20.45 18.08
CA SER A 430 20.45 -20.98 16.75
C SER A 430 20.92 -19.85 15.83
N GLU A 431 21.70 -20.16 14.78
CA GLU A 431 22.10 -19.11 13.82
C GLU A 431 20.88 -18.46 13.14
N GLU A 432 19.88 -19.28 12.79
CA GLU A 432 18.63 -18.83 12.18
C GLU A 432 17.88 -17.85 13.10
N ASP A 433 17.69 -18.22 14.37
CA ASP A 433 17.02 -17.37 15.36
C ASP A 433 17.84 -16.10 15.64
N ALA A 434 19.17 -16.20 15.69
CA ALA A 434 20.05 -15.05 15.92
C ALA A 434 19.91 -14.02 14.79
N ARG A 435 19.92 -14.45 13.53
CA ARG A 435 19.70 -13.58 12.38
C ARG A 435 18.29 -12.99 12.40
N ALA A 436 17.27 -13.81 12.65
CA ALA A 436 15.89 -13.34 12.77
C ALA A 436 15.72 -12.28 13.87
N MET A 437 16.38 -12.44 15.03
CA MET A 437 16.39 -11.45 16.12
C MET A 437 17.03 -10.13 15.70
N ILE A 438 18.17 -10.17 15.01
CA ILE A 438 18.85 -8.97 14.50
C ILE A 438 17.95 -8.24 13.49
N VAL A 439 17.34 -8.97 12.56
CA VAL A 439 16.42 -8.42 11.56
C VAL A 439 15.16 -7.84 12.21
N SER A 440 14.61 -8.52 13.23
CA SER A 440 13.45 -8.01 13.98
C SER A 440 13.79 -6.72 14.73
N GLY A 441 14.94 -6.67 15.39
CA GLY A 441 15.44 -5.44 16.03
C GLY A 441 15.73 -4.32 15.03
N PHE A 442 16.15 -4.66 13.81
CA PHE A 442 16.26 -3.71 12.71
C PHE A 442 14.88 -3.18 12.31
N ALA A 443 13.84 -4.03 12.22
CA ALA A 443 12.48 -3.62 11.86
C ALA A 443 11.70 -2.87 12.98
N ASP A 444 12.17 -2.91 14.22
CA ASP A 444 11.45 -2.47 15.43
C ASP A 444 10.86 -1.05 15.37
N ASN A 445 11.60 -0.09 14.78
CA ASN A 445 11.12 1.29 14.63
C ASN A 445 9.84 1.38 13.78
N VAL A 446 9.64 0.46 12.84
CA VAL A 446 8.42 0.40 12.03
C VAL A 446 7.35 -0.40 12.75
N SER A 447 7.72 -1.51 13.40
CA SER A 447 6.80 -2.34 14.19
C SER A 447 6.08 -1.53 15.28
N LYS A 448 6.79 -0.62 15.96
CA LYS A 448 6.24 0.23 17.03
C LYS A 448 5.24 1.27 16.54
N GLU A 449 5.28 1.61 15.26
CA GLU A 449 4.36 2.53 14.63
C GLU A 449 3.09 1.83 14.12
N LEU A 450 2.99 0.51 14.28
CA LEU A 450 1.82 -0.26 13.89
C LEU A 450 1.02 -0.66 15.14
N PRO A 451 -0.32 -0.79 15.04
CA PRO A 451 -1.11 -1.43 16.08
C PRO A 451 -0.58 -2.85 16.37
N LEU A 452 -0.85 -3.35 17.58
CA LEU A 452 -0.21 -4.57 18.09
C LEU A 452 -0.44 -5.78 17.16
N GLU A 453 -1.64 -5.93 16.64
CA GLU A 453 -2.03 -7.03 15.73
C GLU A 453 -1.14 -7.04 14.48
N TYR A 454 -0.91 -5.87 13.91
CA TYR A 454 -0.08 -5.66 12.72
C TYR A 454 1.41 -5.76 12.98
N ALA A 455 1.87 -5.26 14.12
CA ALA A 455 3.26 -5.44 14.53
C ALA A 455 3.60 -6.94 14.68
N VAL A 456 2.66 -7.73 15.20
CA VAL A 456 2.79 -9.19 15.28
C VAL A 456 2.79 -9.83 13.89
N GLU A 457 1.86 -9.45 13.01
CA GLU A 457 1.80 -9.93 11.63
C GLU A 457 3.10 -9.66 10.88
N MET A 458 3.60 -8.42 10.93
CA MET A 458 4.84 -8.03 10.28
C MET A 458 6.04 -8.84 10.80
N ASN A 459 6.14 -9.05 12.12
CA ASN A 459 7.19 -9.89 12.70
C ASN A 459 7.08 -11.35 12.25
N ASN A 460 5.86 -11.87 12.09
CA ASN A 460 5.64 -13.21 11.55
C ASN A 460 6.06 -13.29 10.07
N LEU A 461 5.76 -12.28 9.25
CA LEU A 461 6.19 -12.21 7.85
C LEU A 461 7.72 -12.18 7.73
N ILE A 462 8.39 -11.37 8.57
CA ILE A 462 9.86 -11.34 8.63
C ILE A 462 10.40 -12.73 8.98
N ARG A 463 9.87 -13.37 10.04
CA ARG A 463 10.30 -14.74 10.42
C ARG A 463 10.07 -15.75 9.31
N LEU A 464 8.95 -15.64 8.60
CA LEU A 464 8.61 -16.51 7.50
C LEU A 464 9.62 -16.38 6.36
N GLU A 465 9.94 -15.17 5.91
CA GLU A 465 10.94 -14.96 4.85
C GLU A 465 12.38 -15.29 5.32
N MET A 466 12.62 -15.39 6.63
CA MET A 466 13.87 -15.86 7.21
C MET A 466 13.98 -17.40 7.31
N LYS A 467 12.88 -18.17 7.21
CA LYS A 467 12.95 -19.63 7.17
C LYS A 467 13.58 -20.11 5.86
N GLY A 468 14.44 -21.13 5.94
CA GLY A 468 15.15 -21.67 4.77
C GLY A 468 16.37 -20.86 4.33
N SER A 469 16.87 -19.92 5.16
CA SER A 469 18.10 -19.12 4.91
C SER A 469 19.41 -19.92 4.98
N ILE A 470 19.35 -21.25 5.11
CA ILE A 470 20.51 -22.13 5.22
C ILE A 470 20.69 -22.82 3.87
N GLY A 471 21.60 -22.26 3.07
CA GLY A 471 22.11 -22.80 1.81
C GLY A 471 23.46 -22.19 1.49
#